data_AF-A0A2E7DLG4-F1
#
_entry.id   AF-A0A2E7DLG4-F1
#
_cell.length_a   1.000
_cell.length_b   1.000
_cell.length_c   1.000
_cell.angle_alpha   90.00
_cell.angle_beta   90.00
_cell.angle_gamma   90.00
#
_symmetry.space_group_name_H-M   'P 1'
#
loop_
_entity.id
_entity.type
_entity.pdbx_description
1 polymer ?
#
loop_
_entity_poly.entity_id
_entity_poly.type
_entity_poly.pdbx_seq_one_letter_code
_entity_poly.pdbx_strand_id
1 'polypeptide(L)'
;MPITRPTGDQLRFNSSVNGEIILDTYLEDAEMGGRTLGDLMADIFDANGDYRSDLFEFREDPANPGMFQVRVGSFTNNNTGWVTITFTDFAQYVADALAYKNAAEAAKTAAETAATTVAPITANLDDVLAVANSVTSINAVAAQLEGTVNIALTFASGNFVIESTANKPLTMLKAFTYEFDVSDNSNAGNVLAFSSTSDGTHGGGSEFTGNVTRTGTPGTSGAKVSILINDSTPDNSFHYYCVGTSGAGASITVKPHHIDNLAQISADITTTATTVAPAIDDVTTLAIPANLTAITDVKAALPEIIVVDTNIPDINITAQYIANINTVALTVNINAINNVSTNMGAVTNVNSNMGAVQGASDNADDAKKYATHTINQQFTDSDGNTEYSAKHYAAQAASVGQAFTVIQGDERTTGDANDVVADGSSDTLSFQGLGGAKVRTQEGSDTVFIDSRAVAMAVALG
;
A
#
# COMPACT_ATOMS: atom_id res chain seq x y z
N MET A 1 63.60 82.41 -94.97
CA MET A 1 62.98 81.25 -95.64
C MET A 1 61.49 81.27 -95.31
N PRO A 2 60.62 81.15 -96.31
CA PRO A 2 59.23 81.57 -96.23
C PRO A 2 58.35 80.48 -95.61
N ILE A 3 57.40 80.86 -94.76
CA ILE A 3 56.03 80.44 -95.00
C ILE A 3 55.04 81.50 -94.51
N THR A 4 53.99 81.62 -95.30
CA THR A 4 53.15 82.78 -95.56
C THR A 4 51.95 82.88 -94.63
N ARG A 5 51.64 84.13 -94.22
CA ARG A 5 50.35 84.56 -93.66
C ARG A 5 49.21 84.29 -94.66
N PRO A 6 47.96 84.23 -94.18
CA PRO A 6 46.90 85.05 -94.74
C PRO A 6 46.71 86.25 -93.80
N THR A 7 47.11 87.45 -94.24
CA THR A 7 46.87 88.70 -93.52
C THR A 7 45.44 89.22 -93.69
N GLY A 8 44.50 88.34 -94.03
CA GLY A 8 43.15 88.67 -94.46
C GLY A 8 42.02 87.94 -93.73
N ASP A 9 42.31 86.91 -92.94
CA ASP A 9 41.27 86.06 -92.36
C ASP A 9 41.15 86.30 -90.85
N GLN A 10 40.65 87.48 -90.47
CA GLN A 10 39.97 87.61 -89.18
C GLN A 10 38.81 86.60 -89.17
N LEU A 11 38.79 85.71 -88.17
CA LEU A 11 37.68 84.79 -87.97
C LEU A 11 36.44 85.61 -87.59
N ARG A 12 35.64 85.87 -88.62
CA ARG A 12 34.38 86.59 -88.59
C ARG A 12 33.26 85.58 -88.64
N PHE A 13 32.48 85.52 -87.57
CA PHE A 13 31.27 84.73 -87.53
C PHE A 13 30.10 85.66 -87.82
N ASN A 14 29.48 85.49 -88.98
CA ASN A 14 28.25 86.21 -89.31
C ASN A 14 27.08 85.53 -88.60
N SER A 15 26.65 86.13 -87.50
CA SER A 15 25.41 85.77 -86.84
C SER A 15 24.24 86.46 -87.53
N SER A 16 23.18 85.71 -87.82
CA SER A 16 21.95 86.28 -88.38
C SER A 16 21.24 87.26 -87.44
N VAL A 17 21.60 87.27 -86.15
CA VAL A 17 20.95 88.11 -85.14
C VAL A 17 21.84 89.30 -84.75
N ASN A 18 23.13 89.08 -84.55
CA ASN A 18 24.04 90.10 -83.99
C ASN A 18 24.98 90.71 -85.04
N GLY A 19 24.85 90.31 -86.30
CA GLY A 19 25.74 90.73 -87.37
C GLY A 19 27.10 90.03 -87.32
N GLU A 20 28.11 90.69 -87.89
CA GLU A 20 29.47 90.17 -87.96
C GLU A 20 30.15 90.24 -86.60
N ILE A 21 30.43 89.08 -85.99
CA ILE A 21 31.16 88.97 -84.73
C ILE A 21 32.60 88.62 -85.06
N ILE A 22 33.51 89.53 -84.72
CA ILE A 22 34.95 89.29 -84.80
C ILE A 22 35.35 88.58 -83.51
N LEU A 23 35.88 87.36 -83.62
CA LEU A 23 36.25 86.54 -82.46
C LEU A 23 37.20 87.28 -81.50
N ASP A 24 38.09 88.10 -82.05
CA ASP A 24 39.06 88.91 -81.30
C ASP A 24 38.34 89.89 -80.34
N THR A 25 37.39 90.67 -80.86
CA THR A 25 36.57 91.60 -80.06
C THR A 25 35.74 90.86 -79.01
N TYR A 26 35.22 89.67 -79.34
CA TYR A 26 34.44 88.89 -78.40
C TYR A 26 35.30 88.36 -77.23
N LEU A 27 36.54 87.98 -77.50
CA LEU A 27 37.47 87.56 -76.45
C LEU A 27 37.92 88.74 -75.59
N GLU A 28 38.16 89.92 -76.19
CA GLU A 28 38.46 91.16 -75.46
C GLU A 28 37.30 91.59 -74.55
N ASP A 29 36.04 91.48 -74.99
CA ASP A 29 34.85 91.78 -74.17
C ASP A 29 34.68 90.83 -72.96
N ALA A 30 35.26 89.63 -73.03
CA ALA A 30 35.29 88.68 -71.92
C ALA A 30 36.36 89.02 -70.87
N GLU A 31 37.29 89.93 -71.18
CA GLU A 31 38.29 90.45 -70.26
C GLU A 31 37.69 91.61 -69.45
N MET A 32 37.67 91.50 -68.12
CA MET A 32 37.06 92.51 -67.23
C MET A 32 38.07 93.06 -66.24
N GLY A 33 37.99 94.37 -65.97
CA GLY A 33 38.82 95.02 -64.94
C GLY A 33 40.32 95.03 -65.26
N GLY A 34 40.69 94.92 -66.53
CA GLY A 34 42.09 94.79 -66.98
C GLY A 34 42.70 93.40 -66.76
N ARG A 35 41.88 92.42 -66.35
CA ARG A 35 42.26 91.01 -66.21
C ARG A 35 41.78 90.24 -67.42
N THR A 36 42.66 89.42 -67.97
CA THR A 36 42.31 88.53 -69.08
C THR A 36 41.29 87.49 -68.62
N LEU A 37 40.56 86.87 -69.56
CA LEU A 37 39.66 85.75 -69.21
C LEU A 37 40.42 84.63 -68.47
N GLY A 38 41.67 84.36 -68.87
CA GLY A 38 42.53 83.40 -68.18
C GLY A 38 42.76 83.75 -66.71
N ASP A 39 43.01 85.03 -66.41
CA ASP A 39 43.20 85.50 -65.04
C ASP A 39 41.93 85.33 -64.21
N LEU A 40 40.75 85.64 -64.75
CA LEU A 40 39.47 85.47 -64.04
C LEU A 40 39.18 83.99 -63.77
N MET A 41 39.46 83.12 -64.74
CA MET A 41 39.33 81.68 -64.56
C MET A 41 40.32 81.15 -63.52
N ALA A 42 41.51 81.76 -63.38
CA ALA A 42 42.49 81.42 -62.36
C ALA A 42 42.06 81.72 -60.92
N ASP A 43 41.01 82.52 -60.71
CA ASP A 43 40.43 82.73 -59.38
C ASP A 43 39.64 81.51 -58.90
N ILE A 44 39.01 80.78 -59.83
CA ILE A 44 38.11 79.65 -59.53
C ILE A 44 38.79 78.30 -59.78
N PHE A 45 39.69 78.26 -60.77
CA PHE A 45 40.45 77.08 -61.17
C PHE A 45 41.94 77.33 -60.99
N ASP A 46 42.70 76.30 -60.65
CA ASP A 46 44.15 76.39 -60.60
C ASP A 46 44.76 76.29 -62.02
N ALA A 47 46.10 76.36 -62.10
CA ALA A 47 46.81 76.29 -63.38
C ALA A 47 46.63 74.95 -64.15
N ASN A 48 46.12 73.91 -63.48
CA ASN A 48 45.81 72.61 -64.09
C ASN A 48 44.33 72.53 -64.53
N GLY A 49 43.53 73.55 -64.25
CA GLY A 49 42.09 73.57 -64.52
C GLY A 49 41.24 72.90 -63.44
N ASP A 50 41.83 72.55 -62.29
CA ASP A 50 41.10 71.97 -61.16
C ASP A 50 40.44 73.07 -60.32
N TYR A 51 39.26 72.80 -59.77
CA TYR A 51 38.58 73.75 -58.92
C TYR A 51 39.38 74.04 -57.64
N ARG A 52 39.53 75.33 -57.32
CA ARG A 52 40.21 75.82 -56.12
C ARG A 52 39.37 75.56 -54.89
N SER A 53 39.50 74.36 -54.33
CA SER A 53 38.82 73.94 -53.10
C SER A 53 39.20 74.79 -51.87
N ASP A 54 40.32 75.50 -51.92
CA ASP A 54 40.76 76.48 -50.90
C ASP A 54 39.92 77.76 -50.88
N LEU A 55 39.08 78.01 -51.90
CA LEU A 55 38.17 79.16 -51.90
C LEU A 55 37.11 79.07 -50.81
N PHE A 56 36.73 77.86 -50.39
CA PHE A 56 35.69 77.64 -49.37
C PHE A 56 36.35 77.01 -48.15
N GLU A 57 36.50 77.81 -47.10
CA GLU A 57 37.14 77.34 -45.89
C GLU A 57 36.16 77.31 -44.72
N PHE A 58 36.34 76.29 -43.88
CA PHE A 58 35.61 76.09 -42.65
C PHE A 58 36.59 75.99 -41.49
N ARG A 59 36.24 76.55 -40.34
CA ARG A 59 36.99 76.37 -39.10
C ARG A 59 36.09 76.47 -37.89
N GLU A 60 36.63 76.08 -36.75
CA GLU A 60 36.08 76.48 -35.45
C GLU A 60 36.41 77.95 -35.19
N ASP A 61 35.45 78.72 -34.66
CA ASP A 61 35.62 80.12 -34.27
C ASP A 61 36.68 80.22 -33.16
N PRO A 62 37.86 80.80 -33.44
CA PRO A 62 38.93 80.89 -32.44
C PRO A 62 38.55 81.75 -31.23
N ALA A 63 37.58 82.65 -31.39
CA ALA A 63 37.08 83.50 -30.31
C ALA A 63 35.94 82.82 -29.51
N ASN A 64 35.27 81.81 -30.08
CA ASN A 64 34.12 81.15 -29.48
C ASN A 64 34.20 79.61 -29.70
N PRO A 65 34.96 78.88 -28.85
CA PRO A 65 35.08 77.43 -28.96
C PRO A 65 33.71 76.73 -29.04
N GLY A 66 33.56 75.80 -29.97
CA GLY A 66 32.33 75.07 -30.28
C GLY A 66 31.45 75.70 -31.37
N MET A 67 31.77 76.89 -31.88
CA MET A 67 31.03 77.55 -32.97
C MET A 67 31.78 77.36 -34.30
N PHE A 68 31.07 77.11 -35.39
CA PHE A 68 31.67 77.02 -36.72
C PHE A 68 31.69 78.37 -37.43
N GLN A 69 32.77 78.65 -38.16
CA GLN A 69 32.88 79.76 -39.09
C GLN A 69 33.07 79.26 -40.52
N VAL A 70 32.60 80.05 -41.47
CA VAL A 70 32.82 79.86 -42.91
C VAL A 70 33.39 81.13 -43.52
N ARG A 71 34.23 80.99 -44.56
CA ARG A 71 34.63 82.09 -45.45
C ARG A 71 34.70 81.64 -46.91
N VAL A 72 34.53 82.58 -47.84
CA VAL A 72 34.60 82.33 -49.29
C VAL A 72 35.49 83.37 -49.98
N GLY A 73 36.49 82.92 -50.76
CA GLY A 73 37.40 83.77 -51.53
C GLY A 73 38.87 83.60 -51.15
N SER A 74 39.76 84.31 -51.85
CA SER A 74 41.18 84.37 -51.51
C SER A 74 41.45 85.53 -50.55
N PHE A 75 42.09 85.25 -49.42
CA PHE A 75 42.37 86.23 -48.38
C PHE A 75 43.87 86.32 -48.11
N THR A 76 44.38 87.54 -47.91
CA THR A 76 45.81 87.78 -47.64
C THR A 76 46.26 87.30 -46.25
N ASN A 77 45.32 86.98 -45.36
CA ASN A 77 45.60 86.49 -44.01
C ASN A 77 44.60 85.39 -43.61
N ASN A 78 45.08 84.37 -42.91
CA ASN A 78 44.29 83.26 -42.37
C ASN A 78 43.17 83.71 -41.39
N ASN A 79 43.21 84.96 -40.89
CA ASN A 79 42.25 85.47 -39.91
C ASN A 79 41.17 86.39 -40.47
N THR A 80 41.15 86.70 -41.77
CA THR A 80 40.16 87.60 -42.38
C THR A 80 39.07 86.83 -43.14
N GLY A 81 37.87 87.42 -43.24
CA GLY A 81 36.77 86.91 -44.08
C GLY A 81 35.82 85.91 -43.42
N TRP A 82 36.02 85.57 -42.15
CA TRP A 82 35.24 84.55 -41.43
C TRP A 82 33.91 85.07 -40.87
N VAL A 83 32.84 84.29 -41.02
CA VAL A 83 31.50 84.54 -40.45
C VAL A 83 31.10 83.37 -39.56
N THR A 84 30.70 83.64 -38.31
CA THR A 84 30.23 82.63 -37.34
C THR A 84 28.77 82.25 -37.60
N ILE A 85 28.50 80.96 -37.68
CA ILE A 85 27.15 80.38 -37.79
C ILE A 85 26.57 80.25 -36.39
N THR A 86 25.32 80.67 -36.16
CA THR A 86 24.70 80.70 -34.83
C THR A 86 23.48 79.79 -34.69
N PHE A 87 23.10 79.44 -33.46
CA PHE A 87 21.90 78.63 -33.21
C PHE A 87 20.58 79.33 -33.63
N THR A 88 20.58 80.65 -33.77
CA THR A 88 19.44 81.40 -34.32
C THR A 88 19.13 80.95 -35.75
N ASP A 89 20.13 80.51 -36.49
CA ASP A 89 19.99 79.99 -37.85
C ASP A 89 19.22 78.63 -37.87
N PHE A 90 19.03 77.97 -36.72
CA PHE A 90 18.35 76.67 -36.58
C PHE A 90 17.13 76.69 -35.65
N ALA A 91 16.71 77.86 -35.15
CA ALA A 91 15.67 77.95 -34.10
C ALA A 91 14.32 77.32 -34.51
N GLN A 92 13.91 77.50 -35.77
CA GLN A 92 12.65 76.93 -36.28
C GLN A 92 12.69 75.39 -36.31
N TYR A 93 13.82 74.82 -36.74
CA TYR A 93 14.00 73.36 -36.78
C TYR A 93 13.85 72.74 -35.38
N VAL A 94 14.43 73.38 -34.36
CA VAL A 94 14.31 72.92 -32.97
C VAL A 94 12.87 73.03 -32.45
N ALA A 95 12.16 74.12 -32.77
CA ALA A 95 10.77 74.31 -32.38
C ALA A 95 9.84 73.25 -33.01
N ASP A 96 10.01 72.97 -34.30
CA ASP A 96 9.25 71.95 -35.01
C ASP A 96 9.53 70.55 -34.43
N ALA A 97 10.79 70.21 -34.18
CA ALA A 97 11.17 68.94 -33.56
C ALA A 97 10.52 68.74 -32.18
N LEU A 98 10.47 69.79 -31.36
CA LEU A 98 9.83 69.74 -30.05
C LEU A 98 8.30 69.58 -30.16
N ALA A 99 7.67 70.25 -31.12
CA ALA A 99 6.24 70.11 -31.38
C ALA A 99 5.88 68.68 -31.80
N TYR A 100 6.64 68.09 -32.74
CA TYR A 100 6.45 66.70 -33.16
C TYR A 100 6.66 65.71 -32.01
N LYS A 101 7.68 65.94 -31.17
CA LYS A 101 7.92 65.13 -29.96
C LYS A 101 6.70 65.16 -29.03
N ASN A 102 6.18 66.33 -28.71
CA ASN A 102 5.05 66.49 -27.78
C ASN A 102 3.77 65.86 -28.36
N ALA A 103 3.53 66.00 -29.66
CA ALA A 103 2.39 65.37 -30.34
C ALA A 103 2.48 63.83 -30.27
N ALA A 104 3.68 63.27 -30.43
CA ALA A 104 3.92 61.83 -30.30
C ALA A 104 3.69 61.33 -28.87
N GLU A 105 4.15 62.08 -27.86
CA GLU A 105 3.90 61.76 -26.44
C GLU A 105 2.38 61.77 -26.13
N ALA A 106 1.65 62.77 -26.61
CA ALA A 106 0.20 62.83 -26.45
C ALA A 106 -0.52 61.64 -27.13
N ALA A 107 -0.11 61.27 -28.34
CA ALA A 107 -0.67 60.12 -29.05
C ALA A 107 -0.39 58.79 -28.31
N LYS A 108 0.81 58.64 -27.73
CA LYS A 108 1.17 57.47 -26.91
C LYS A 108 0.25 57.35 -25.69
N THR A 109 0.07 58.45 -24.94
CA THR A 109 -0.82 58.45 -23.76
C THR A 109 -2.27 58.12 -24.14
N ALA A 110 -2.77 58.63 -25.26
CA ALA A 110 -4.11 58.31 -25.76
C ALA A 110 -4.25 56.81 -26.09
N ALA A 111 -3.24 56.21 -26.73
CA ALA A 111 -3.23 54.79 -27.04
C ALA A 111 -3.19 53.91 -25.78
N GLU A 112 -2.39 54.28 -24.78
CA GLU A 112 -2.32 53.58 -23.48
C GLU A 112 -3.66 53.66 -22.72
N THR A 113 -4.32 54.81 -22.77
CA THR A 113 -5.66 55.00 -22.17
C THR A 113 -6.71 54.14 -22.88
N ALA A 114 -6.68 54.10 -24.21
CA ALA A 114 -7.57 53.25 -25.01
C ALA A 114 -7.34 51.76 -24.71
N ALA A 115 -6.09 51.31 -24.64
CA ALA A 115 -5.75 49.93 -24.29
C ALA A 115 -6.27 49.54 -22.91
N THR A 116 -6.09 50.41 -21.90
CA THR A 116 -6.61 50.20 -20.54
C THR A 116 -8.14 50.11 -20.51
N THR A 117 -8.83 50.90 -21.33
CA THR A 117 -10.30 50.89 -21.43
C THR A 117 -10.83 49.60 -22.08
N VAL A 118 -10.10 49.06 -23.06
CA VAL A 118 -10.49 47.84 -23.78
C VAL A 118 -10.13 46.56 -23.01
N ALA A 119 -9.08 46.59 -22.18
CA ALA A 119 -8.64 45.43 -21.39
C ALA A 119 -9.76 44.68 -20.63
N PRO A 120 -10.66 45.33 -19.85
CA PRO A 120 -11.74 44.62 -19.17
C PRO A 120 -12.78 44.04 -20.13
N ILE A 121 -13.00 44.66 -21.31
CA ILE A 121 -13.91 44.15 -22.33
C ILE A 121 -13.35 42.86 -22.93
N THR A 122 -12.05 42.86 -23.25
CA THR A 122 -11.37 41.66 -23.78
C THR A 122 -11.33 40.55 -22.74
N ALA A 123 -11.10 40.87 -21.47
CA ALA A 123 -11.10 39.88 -20.38
C ALA A 123 -12.47 39.18 -20.22
N ASN A 124 -13.57 39.91 -20.43
CA ASN A 124 -14.92 39.37 -20.29
C ASN A 124 -15.48 38.74 -21.57
N LEU A 125 -14.76 38.80 -22.70
CA LEU A 125 -15.27 38.30 -23.98
C LEU A 125 -15.52 36.79 -23.93
N ASP A 126 -14.64 36.05 -23.26
CA ASP A 126 -14.77 34.60 -23.10
C ASP A 126 -16.01 34.23 -22.26
N ASP A 127 -16.28 34.99 -21.20
CA ASP A 127 -17.47 34.80 -20.35
C ASP A 127 -18.76 35.10 -21.14
N VAL A 128 -18.77 36.19 -21.92
CA VAL A 128 -19.91 36.53 -22.80
C VAL A 128 -20.15 35.42 -23.82
N LEU A 129 -19.09 34.87 -24.41
CA LEU A 129 -19.20 33.77 -25.37
C LEU A 129 -19.70 32.48 -24.69
N ALA A 130 -19.25 32.19 -23.46
CA ALA A 130 -19.74 31.07 -22.68
C ALA A 130 -21.25 31.19 -22.38
N VAL A 131 -21.69 32.37 -21.93
CA VAL A 131 -23.12 32.64 -21.69
C VAL A 131 -23.92 32.50 -22.99
N ALA A 132 -23.43 33.03 -24.11
CA ALA A 132 -24.10 32.91 -25.41
C ALA A 132 -24.29 31.44 -25.82
N ASN A 133 -23.27 30.60 -25.64
CA ASN A 133 -23.36 29.16 -25.90
C ASN A 133 -24.37 28.47 -24.97
N SER A 134 -24.38 28.79 -23.67
CA SER A 134 -25.38 28.27 -22.73
C SER A 134 -26.80 28.66 -23.14
N VAL A 135 -27.03 29.89 -23.59
CA VAL A 135 -28.33 30.34 -24.10
C VAL A 135 -28.74 29.54 -25.34
N THR A 136 -27.82 29.26 -26.27
CA THR A 136 -28.09 28.40 -27.42
C THR A 136 -28.50 26.99 -26.99
N SER A 137 -27.79 26.37 -26.04
CA SER A 137 -28.14 25.05 -25.51
C SER A 137 -29.50 25.04 -24.80
N ILE A 138 -29.81 26.06 -24.00
CA ILE A 138 -31.10 26.21 -23.33
C ILE A 138 -32.22 26.29 -24.37
N ASN A 139 -32.06 27.13 -25.40
CA ASN A 139 -33.06 27.27 -26.47
C ASN A 139 -33.26 25.96 -27.24
N ALA A 140 -32.20 25.17 -27.46
CA ALA A 140 -32.30 23.87 -28.11
C ALA A 140 -33.09 22.85 -27.27
N VAL A 141 -32.92 22.87 -25.94
CA VAL A 141 -33.71 22.03 -25.02
C VAL A 141 -35.15 22.52 -24.91
N ALA A 142 -35.37 23.83 -24.83
CA ALA A 142 -36.71 24.42 -24.77
C ALA A 142 -37.53 24.10 -26.03
N ALA A 143 -36.90 24.14 -27.21
CA ALA A 143 -37.55 23.73 -28.47
C ALA A 143 -37.93 22.24 -28.51
N GLN A 144 -37.31 21.40 -27.68
CA GLN A 144 -37.75 20.01 -27.53
C GLN A 144 -38.93 19.88 -26.58
N LEU A 145 -39.17 20.84 -25.67
CA LEU A 145 -40.16 20.77 -24.59
C LEU A 145 -41.58 21.17 -25.03
N GLU A 146 -41.72 21.96 -26.09
CA GLU A 146 -43.00 22.45 -26.58
C GLU A 146 -43.14 22.15 -28.07
N GLY A 147 -44.12 21.33 -28.41
CA GLY A 147 -44.38 20.92 -29.79
C GLY A 147 -45.87 20.83 -30.08
N THR A 148 -46.24 21.27 -31.27
CA THR A 148 -47.59 21.03 -31.82
C THR A 148 -47.53 19.86 -32.78
N VAL A 149 -48.39 18.87 -32.57
CA VAL A 149 -48.58 17.73 -33.46
C VAL A 149 -49.91 17.88 -34.17
N ASN A 150 -49.87 18.00 -35.48
CA ASN A 150 -51.07 18.11 -36.32
C ASN A 150 -51.56 16.72 -36.71
N ILE A 151 -52.84 16.45 -36.46
CA ILE A 151 -53.50 15.19 -36.76
C ILE A 151 -54.64 15.48 -37.72
N ALA A 152 -54.53 15.00 -38.97
CA ALA A 152 -55.67 15.00 -39.88
C ALA A 152 -56.68 13.94 -39.44
N LEU A 153 -57.93 14.36 -39.19
CA LEU A 153 -59.01 13.49 -38.75
C LEU A 153 -60.18 13.59 -39.73
N THR A 154 -60.62 12.44 -40.23
CA THR A 154 -61.80 12.31 -41.10
C THR A 154 -62.80 11.34 -40.48
N PHE A 155 -64.00 11.26 -41.03
CA PHE A 155 -65.03 10.34 -40.55
C PHE A 155 -65.54 9.45 -41.68
N ALA A 156 -65.40 8.14 -41.55
CA ALA A 156 -65.83 7.20 -42.58
C ALA A 156 -66.39 5.92 -41.96
N SER A 157 -67.44 5.37 -42.57
CA SER A 157 -68.06 4.10 -42.15
C SER A 157 -68.39 4.07 -40.65
N GLY A 158 -68.86 5.20 -40.11
CA GLY A 158 -69.25 5.33 -38.69
C GLY A 158 -68.10 5.48 -37.70
N ASN A 159 -66.86 5.71 -38.15
CA ASN A 159 -65.69 5.81 -37.29
C ASN A 159 -64.81 7.02 -37.63
N PHE A 160 -64.09 7.54 -36.64
CA PHE A 160 -63.00 8.47 -36.90
C PHE A 160 -61.84 7.74 -37.55
N VAL A 161 -61.26 8.33 -38.58
CA VAL A 161 -60.12 7.80 -39.33
C VAL A 161 -58.95 8.77 -39.18
N ILE A 162 -57.84 8.25 -38.69
CA ILE A 162 -56.58 8.98 -38.51
C ILE A 162 -55.49 8.18 -39.22
N GLU A 163 -54.74 8.83 -40.10
CA GLU A 163 -53.72 8.17 -40.95
C GLU A 163 -54.28 6.91 -41.65
N SER A 164 -55.46 7.04 -42.26
CA SER A 164 -56.16 5.96 -42.97
C SER A 164 -56.56 4.74 -42.11
N THR A 165 -56.47 4.85 -40.78
CA THR A 165 -56.85 3.79 -39.84
C THR A 165 -58.09 4.21 -39.05
N ALA A 166 -59.16 3.40 -39.13
CA ALA A 166 -60.38 3.62 -38.34
C ALA A 166 -60.10 3.35 -36.85
N ASN A 167 -60.58 4.23 -35.97
CA ASN A 167 -60.41 4.16 -34.51
C ASN A 167 -58.95 3.88 -34.11
N LYS A 168 -58.01 4.60 -34.73
CA LYS A 168 -56.57 4.46 -34.45
C LYS A 168 -56.25 4.82 -32.99
N PRO A 169 -55.70 3.90 -32.18
CA PRO A 169 -55.17 4.26 -30.87
C PRO A 169 -54.02 5.27 -31.02
N LEU A 170 -53.98 6.29 -30.15
CA LEU A 170 -52.96 7.33 -30.20
C LEU A 170 -51.99 7.19 -29.04
N THR A 171 -50.73 7.59 -29.27
CA THR A 171 -49.77 7.83 -28.18
C THR A 171 -49.46 9.31 -28.18
N MET A 172 -49.65 9.95 -27.03
CA MET A 172 -49.41 11.38 -26.85
C MET A 172 -48.36 11.61 -25.78
N LEU A 173 -47.50 12.59 -25.97
CA LEU A 173 -46.47 12.99 -25.01
C LEU A 173 -46.97 14.16 -24.17
N LYS A 174 -46.64 14.16 -22.87
CA LYS A 174 -46.83 15.35 -22.02
C LYS A 174 -46.05 16.54 -22.57
N ALA A 175 -46.52 17.74 -22.25
CA ALA A 175 -46.04 19.04 -22.74
C ALA A 175 -46.28 19.32 -24.24
N PHE A 176 -46.87 18.37 -24.99
CA PHE A 176 -47.21 18.58 -26.40
C PHE A 176 -48.67 19.00 -26.57
N THR A 177 -48.90 19.86 -27.55
CA THR A 177 -50.24 20.23 -28.02
C THR A 177 -50.59 19.39 -29.24
N TYR A 178 -51.73 18.70 -29.21
CA TYR A 178 -52.23 17.93 -30.34
C TYR A 178 -53.38 18.69 -31.00
N GLU A 179 -53.18 19.11 -32.25
CA GLU A 179 -54.19 19.78 -33.07
C GLU A 179 -54.82 18.80 -34.04
N PHE A 180 -56.06 18.41 -33.77
CA PHE A 180 -56.88 17.63 -34.69
C PHE A 180 -57.53 18.55 -35.72
N ASP A 181 -57.14 18.40 -36.98
CA ASP A 181 -57.84 19.01 -38.11
C ASP A 181 -59.13 18.24 -38.37
N VAL A 182 -60.26 18.92 -38.12
CA VAL A 182 -61.62 18.37 -38.32
C VAL A 182 -62.34 19.11 -39.45
N SER A 183 -61.60 19.78 -40.34
CA SER A 183 -62.16 20.62 -41.40
C SER A 183 -62.70 19.85 -42.60
N ASP A 184 -62.28 18.59 -42.78
CA ASP A 184 -62.77 17.73 -43.86
C ASP A 184 -64.29 17.53 -43.77
N ASN A 185 -64.99 17.71 -44.90
CA ASN A 185 -66.45 17.63 -45.00
C ASN A 185 -67.07 16.36 -44.40
N SER A 186 -66.33 15.25 -44.35
CA SER A 186 -66.79 14.01 -43.73
C SER A 186 -67.08 14.16 -42.23
N ASN A 187 -66.46 15.12 -41.56
CA ASN A 187 -66.68 15.40 -40.14
C ASN A 187 -67.97 16.18 -39.85
N ALA A 188 -68.76 16.56 -40.86
CA ALA A 188 -70.01 17.29 -40.65
C ALA A 188 -70.94 16.51 -39.71
N GLY A 189 -71.27 17.10 -38.56
CA GLY A 189 -72.09 16.48 -37.51
C GLY A 189 -71.35 15.50 -36.58
N ASN A 190 -70.07 15.22 -36.85
CA ASN A 190 -69.23 14.31 -36.07
C ASN A 190 -68.27 15.12 -35.19
N VAL A 191 -68.66 15.34 -33.93
CA VAL A 191 -67.91 16.17 -32.98
C VAL A 191 -66.90 15.31 -32.22
N LEU A 192 -65.62 15.62 -32.36
CA LEU A 192 -64.53 15.03 -31.57
C LEU A 192 -64.59 15.52 -30.11
N ALA A 193 -64.57 14.58 -29.18
CA ALA A 193 -64.47 14.82 -27.74
C ALA A 193 -63.51 13.83 -27.07
N PHE A 194 -63.11 14.15 -25.84
CA PHE A 194 -62.17 13.35 -25.05
C PHE A 194 -62.82 12.90 -23.75
N SER A 195 -62.39 11.78 -23.18
CA SER A 195 -62.92 11.29 -21.90
C SER A 195 -61.92 10.39 -21.18
N SER A 196 -62.05 10.28 -19.86
CA SER A 196 -61.38 9.27 -19.03
C SER A 196 -62.11 7.91 -19.02
N THR A 197 -63.21 7.79 -19.77
CA THR A 197 -64.03 6.59 -19.88
C THR A 197 -64.13 6.19 -21.35
N SER A 198 -64.00 4.89 -21.63
CA SER A 198 -64.15 4.36 -23.00
C SER A 198 -65.52 4.72 -23.57
N ASP A 199 -65.56 5.16 -24.83
CA ASP A 199 -66.76 5.66 -25.53
C ASP A 199 -67.44 6.88 -24.85
N GLY A 200 -66.73 7.60 -23.98
CA GLY A 200 -67.15 8.87 -23.41
C GLY A 200 -68.54 8.82 -22.76
N THR A 201 -69.42 9.72 -23.18
CA THR A 201 -70.80 9.83 -22.67
C THR A 201 -71.67 8.61 -23.00
N HIS A 202 -71.35 7.87 -24.07
CA HIS A 202 -72.05 6.62 -24.42
C HIS A 202 -71.67 5.48 -23.47
N GLY A 203 -70.43 5.49 -22.98
CA GLY A 203 -69.92 4.58 -21.95
C GLY A 203 -70.29 4.98 -20.51
N GLY A 204 -71.16 5.97 -20.31
CA GLY A 204 -71.54 6.49 -18.99
C GLY A 204 -70.52 7.45 -18.36
N GLY A 205 -69.51 7.87 -19.11
CA GLY A 205 -68.53 8.89 -18.70
C GLY A 205 -69.00 10.32 -18.94
N SER A 206 -68.08 11.26 -18.78
CA SER A 206 -68.28 12.68 -19.09
C SER A 206 -67.16 13.16 -20.02
N GLU A 207 -67.43 14.25 -20.76
CA GLU A 207 -66.42 14.89 -21.59
C GLU A 207 -65.29 15.46 -20.70
N PHE A 208 -64.05 15.17 -21.08
CA PHE A 208 -62.88 15.85 -20.59
C PHE A 208 -62.67 17.16 -21.36
N THR A 209 -62.79 18.28 -20.65
CA THR A 209 -62.66 19.63 -21.22
C THR A 209 -61.35 20.32 -20.86
N GLY A 210 -60.52 19.70 -20.00
CA GLY A 210 -59.26 20.27 -19.54
C GLY A 210 -58.30 20.53 -20.69
N ASN A 211 -57.88 21.79 -20.86
CA ASN A 211 -56.94 22.23 -21.91
C ASN A 211 -57.38 21.88 -23.35
N VAL A 212 -58.67 21.68 -23.58
CA VAL A 212 -59.25 21.45 -24.92
C VAL A 212 -59.78 22.78 -25.48
N THR A 213 -59.37 23.13 -26.69
CA THR A 213 -59.88 24.30 -27.43
C THR A 213 -60.47 23.85 -28.75
N ARG A 214 -61.67 24.33 -29.07
CA ARG A 214 -62.35 24.04 -30.35
C ARG A 214 -62.47 25.32 -31.16
N THR A 215 -62.22 25.22 -32.46
CA THR A 215 -62.34 26.34 -33.40
C THR A 215 -63.12 25.90 -34.61
N GLY A 216 -64.09 26.72 -35.04
CA GLY A 216 -64.96 26.40 -36.19
C GLY A 216 -65.96 25.27 -35.91
N THR A 217 -66.65 24.85 -36.97
CA THR A 217 -67.62 23.74 -36.95
C THR A 217 -67.01 22.54 -37.68
N PRO A 218 -67.05 21.31 -37.14
CA PRO A 218 -66.57 20.13 -37.85
C PRO A 218 -67.14 20.02 -39.27
N GLY A 219 -66.27 19.77 -40.25
CA GLY A 219 -66.62 19.78 -41.68
C GLY A 219 -66.59 21.14 -42.37
N THR A 220 -66.04 22.18 -41.72
CA THR A 220 -65.84 23.51 -42.31
C THR A 220 -64.36 23.90 -42.34
N SER A 221 -63.95 24.68 -43.34
CA SER A 221 -62.56 25.11 -43.51
C SER A 221 -62.01 25.79 -42.25
N GLY A 222 -60.82 25.36 -41.82
CA GLY A 222 -60.15 25.88 -40.61
C GLY A 222 -60.68 25.34 -39.29
N ALA A 223 -61.63 24.39 -39.30
CA ALA A 223 -62.13 23.77 -38.08
C ALA A 223 -61.09 22.83 -37.45
N LYS A 224 -60.87 22.98 -36.14
CA LYS A 224 -59.88 22.21 -35.39
C LYS A 224 -60.25 22.00 -33.93
N VAL A 225 -59.70 20.93 -33.35
CA VAL A 225 -59.76 20.65 -31.91
C VAL A 225 -58.32 20.50 -31.40
N SER A 226 -57.91 21.39 -30.51
CA SER A 226 -56.58 21.40 -29.90
C SER A 226 -56.65 20.88 -28.47
N ILE A 227 -55.70 20.06 -28.04
CA ILE A 227 -55.55 19.64 -26.65
C ILE A 227 -54.09 19.70 -26.21
N LEU A 228 -53.80 20.38 -25.10
CA LEU A 228 -52.51 20.29 -24.44
C LEU A 228 -52.51 19.12 -23.46
N ILE A 229 -51.53 18.23 -23.60
CA ILE A 229 -51.35 17.07 -22.73
C ILE A 229 -50.43 17.46 -21.59
N ASN A 230 -50.94 17.42 -20.36
CA ASN A 230 -50.18 17.78 -19.16
C ASN A 230 -50.54 16.85 -18.00
N ASP A 231 -50.10 17.16 -16.79
CA ASP A 231 -50.33 16.32 -15.61
C ASP A 231 -51.80 16.19 -15.18
N SER A 232 -52.70 17.02 -15.73
CA SER A 232 -54.14 16.86 -15.52
C SER A 232 -54.80 15.91 -16.51
N THR A 233 -54.08 15.51 -17.58
CA THR A 233 -54.56 14.53 -18.55
C THR A 233 -54.36 13.11 -17.99
N PRO A 234 -55.39 12.24 -18.00
CA PRO A 234 -55.25 10.86 -17.54
C PRO A 234 -54.20 10.06 -18.34
N ASP A 235 -53.39 9.24 -17.66
CA ASP A 235 -52.28 8.55 -18.33
C ASP A 235 -52.73 7.36 -19.21
N ASN A 236 -53.48 6.42 -18.62
CA ASN A 236 -53.82 5.12 -19.24
C ASN A 236 -55.32 4.89 -19.47
N SER A 237 -56.17 5.82 -19.05
CA SER A 237 -57.63 5.75 -19.21
C SER A 237 -58.17 6.82 -20.14
N PHE A 238 -57.31 7.47 -20.92
CA PHE A 238 -57.72 8.56 -21.79
C PHE A 238 -58.20 8.04 -23.15
N HIS A 239 -59.25 8.65 -23.68
CA HIS A 239 -59.90 8.24 -24.92
C HIS A 239 -60.33 9.47 -25.72
N TYR A 240 -60.35 9.34 -27.04
CA TYR A 240 -61.15 10.22 -27.89
C TYR A 240 -62.39 9.47 -28.38
N TYR A 241 -63.49 10.18 -28.57
CA TYR A 241 -64.77 9.62 -29.01
C TYR A 241 -65.59 10.64 -29.80
N CYS A 242 -66.57 10.18 -30.55
CA CYS A 242 -67.55 11.03 -31.24
C CYS A 242 -68.77 11.26 -30.34
N VAL A 243 -69.15 12.53 -30.16
CA VAL A 243 -70.37 12.87 -29.40
C VAL A 243 -71.62 12.27 -30.06
N GLY A 244 -71.69 12.27 -31.39
CA GLY A 244 -72.88 11.87 -32.14
C GLY A 244 -72.96 10.39 -32.52
N THR A 245 -71.88 9.61 -32.38
CA THR A 245 -71.83 8.21 -32.83
C THR A 245 -71.11 7.34 -31.81
N SER A 246 -71.84 6.41 -31.18
CA SER A 246 -71.26 5.43 -30.25
C SER A 246 -70.32 4.47 -30.98
N GLY A 247 -69.20 4.15 -30.33
CA GLY A 247 -68.15 3.28 -30.86
C GLY A 247 -67.17 3.97 -31.81
N ALA A 248 -67.38 5.25 -32.14
CA ALA A 248 -66.49 6.03 -32.99
C ALA A 248 -65.40 6.72 -32.16
N GLY A 249 -64.40 5.96 -31.72
CA GLY A 249 -63.34 6.45 -30.85
C GLY A 249 -62.29 5.37 -30.55
N ALA A 250 -61.21 5.76 -29.88
CA ALA A 250 -60.18 4.82 -29.42
C ALA A 250 -59.46 5.33 -28.18
N SER A 251 -58.58 4.48 -27.62
CA SER A 251 -57.73 4.85 -26.50
C SER A 251 -56.59 5.79 -26.92
N ILE A 252 -56.19 6.62 -25.96
CA ILE A 252 -55.00 7.47 -26.00
C ILE A 252 -54.11 7.00 -24.85
N THR A 253 -52.87 6.67 -25.16
CA THR A 253 -51.82 6.43 -24.17
C THR A 253 -51.02 7.70 -24.00
N VAL A 254 -51.00 8.27 -22.80
CA VAL A 254 -50.15 9.42 -22.49
C VAL A 254 -48.83 8.93 -21.92
N LYS A 255 -47.71 9.48 -22.42
CA LYS A 255 -46.37 9.18 -21.95
C LYS A 255 -45.66 10.44 -21.46
N PRO A 256 -44.69 10.31 -20.53
CA PRO A 256 -43.82 11.41 -20.13
C PRO A 256 -43.11 12.04 -21.33
N HIS A 257 -42.73 13.30 -21.17
CA HIS A 257 -41.93 13.98 -22.18
C HIS A 257 -40.51 13.40 -22.20
N HIS A 258 -39.80 13.44 -23.34
CA HIS A 258 -38.44 12.88 -23.42
C HIS A 258 -37.43 13.59 -22.49
N ILE A 259 -37.72 14.83 -22.09
CA ILE A 259 -36.93 15.58 -21.10
C ILE A 259 -37.10 15.01 -19.68
N ASP A 260 -38.27 14.47 -19.34
CA ASP A 260 -38.49 13.81 -18.05
C ASP A 260 -37.58 12.57 -17.93
N ASN A 261 -37.42 11.84 -19.02
CA ASN A 261 -36.48 10.71 -19.10
C ASN A 261 -35.02 11.17 -18.93
N LEU A 262 -34.66 12.35 -19.48
CA LEU A 262 -33.30 12.89 -19.36
C LEU A 262 -32.99 13.36 -17.92
N ALA A 263 -33.98 13.92 -17.22
CA ALA A 263 -33.87 14.25 -15.80
C ALA A 263 -33.64 12.99 -14.94
N GLN A 264 -34.30 11.88 -15.28
CA GLN A 264 -34.09 10.60 -14.62
C GLN A 264 -32.69 10.02 -14.89
N ILE A 265 -32.21 10.10 -16.14
CA ILE A 265 -30.82 9.73 -16.50
C ILE A 265 -29.80 10.53 -15.68
N SER A 266 -30.04 11.83 -15.45
CA SER A 266 -29.16 12.66 -14.62
C SER A 266 -29.10 12.18 -13.17
N ALA A 267 -30.21 11.71 -12.60
CA ALA A 267 -30.26 11.15 -11.25
C ALA A 267 -29.48 9.82 -11.15
N ASP A 268 -29.59 8.97 -12.18
CA ASP A 268 -28.86 7.70 -12.27
C ASP A 268 -27.34 7.92 -12.40
N ILE A 269 -26.92 8.90 -13.22
CA ILE A 269 -25.51 9.32 -13.33
C ILE A 269 -24.99 9.81 -11.98
N THR A 270 -25.78 10.63 -11.28
CA THR A 270 -25.41 11.15 -9.96
C THR A 270 -25.21 10.00 -8.97
N THR A 271 -26.14 9.05 -8.91
CA THR A 271 -26.03 7.87 -8.05
C THR A 271 -24.81 7.02 -8.38
N THR A 272 -24.52 6.84 -9.67
CA THR A 272 -23.34 6.10 -10.12
C THR A 272 -22.05 6.80 -9.66
N ALA A 273 -21.97 8.12 -9.80
CA ALA A 273 -20.80 8.90 -9.42
C ALA A 273 -20.58 8.98 -7.91
N THR A 274 -21.63 9.11 -7.11
CA THR A 274 -21.50 9.36 -5.66
C THR A 274 -21.54 8.11 -4.80
N THR A 275 -22.12 7.01 -5.30
CA THR A 275 -22.33 5.81 -4.49
C THR A 275 -21.59 4.61 -5.06
N VAL A 276 -21.74 4.36 -6.36
CA VAL A 276 -21.14 3.17 -6.99
C VAL A 276 -19.63 3.34 -7.18
N ALA A 277 -19.19 4.48 -7.70
CA ALA A 277 -17.76 4.71 -7.95
C ALA A 277 -16.89 4.66 -6.66
N PRO A 278 -17.29 5.29 -5.53
CA PRO A 278 -16.53 5.17 -4.29
C PRO A 278 -16.50 3.74 -3.73
N ALA A 279 -17.61 2.99 -3.82
CA ALA A 279 -17.65 1.60 -3.36
C ALA A 279 -16.71 0.69 -4.19
N ILE A 280 -16.53 0.97 -5.49
CA ILE A 280 -15.54 0.28 -6.32
C ILE A 280 -14.11 0.62 -5.87
N ASP A 281 -13.85 1.88 -5.53
CA ASP A 281 -12.54 2.33 -5.01
C ASP A 281 -12.19 1.61 -3.70
N ASP A 282 -13.14 1.50 -2.77
CA ASP A 282 -13.01 0.73 -1.53
C ASP A 282 -12.67 -0.75 -1.78
N VAL A 283 -13.29 -1.38 -2.77
CA VAL A 283 -12.96 -2.77 -3.14
C VAL A 283 -11.54 -2.87 -3.72
N THR A 284 -11.13 -1.92 -4.56
CA THR A 284 -9.78 -1.93 -5.13
C THR A 284 -8.69 -1.66 -4.10
N THR A 285 -8.94 -0.79 -3.12
CA THR A 285 -8.02 -0.53 -2.01
C THR A 285 -7.91 -1.73 -1.07
N LEU A 286 -9.00 -2.47 -0.84
CA LEU A 286 -8.95 -3.75 -0.12
C LEU A 286 -8.22 -4.85 -0.90
N ALA A 287 -8.32 -4.84 -2.24
CA ALA A 287 -7.72 -5.84 -3.12
C ALA A 287 -6.23 -5.60 -3.42
N ILE A 288 -5.57 -4.61 -2.81
CA ILE A 288 -4.13 -4.40 -3.04
C ILE A 288 -3.32 -5.61 -2.56
N PRO A 289 -2.21 -5.95 -3.25
CA PRO A 289 -1.41 -7.12 -2.93
C PRO A 289 -0.97 -7.22 -1.46
N ALA A 290 -0.63 -6.09 -0.83
CA ALA A 290 -0.21 -6.05 0.57
C ALA A 290 -1.29 -6.56 1.55
N ASN A 291 -2.55 -6.17 1.36
CA ASN A 291 -3.66 -6.61 2.21
C ASN A 291 -3.95 -8.11 1.99
N LEU A 292 -3.86 -8.58 0.74
CA LEU A 292 -4.06 -9.99 0.41
C LEU A 292 -2.92 -10.87 0.96
N THR A 293 -1.69 -10.37 0.94
CA THR A 293 -0.53 -10.99 1.62
C THR A 293 -0.76 -11.08 3.12
N ALA A 294 -1.20 -10.01 3.78
CA ALA A 294 -1.47 -10.02 5.22
C ALA A 294 -2.52 -11.08 5.61
N ILE A 295 -3.60 -11.23 4.83
CA ILE A 295 -4.61 -12.28 5.05
C ILE A 295 -4.00 -13.67 4.87
N THR A 296 -3.11 -13.83 3.87
CA THR A 296 -2.42 -15.09 3.61
C THR A 296 -1.45 -15.46 4.73
N ASP A 297 -0.75 -14.48 5.29
CA ASP A 297 0.18 -14.66 6.41
C ASP A 297 -0.57 -15.07 7.69
N VAL A 298 -1.70 -14.41 8.00
CA VAL A 298 -2.56 -14.81 9.12
C VAL A 298 -3.06 -16.24 8.94
N LYS A 299 -3.48 -16.61 7.73
CA LYS A 299 -3.88 -17.99 7.40
C LYS A 299 -2.73 -18.98 7.57
N ALA A 300 -1.50 -18.59 7.25
CA ALA A 300 -0.32 -19.43 7.39
C ALA A 300 0.09 -19.65 8.87
N ALA A 301 -0.19 -18.70 9.76
CA ALA A 301 0.11 -18.80 11.19
C ALA A 301 -0.91 -19.64 11.99
N LEU A 302 -2.15 -19.77 11.50
CA LEU A 302 -3.23 -20.51 12.16
C LEU A 302 -2.88 -21.95 12.59
N PRO A 303 -2.20 -22.78 11.77
CA PRO A 303 -1.79 -24.13 12.16
C PRO A 303 -0.85 -24.19 13.36
N GLU A 304 0.11 -23.25 13.47
CA GLU A 304 1.05 -23.21 14.60
C GLU A 304 0.33 -22.83 15.90
N ILE A 305 -0.61 -21.89 15.85
CA ILE A 305 -1.44 -21.50 17.00
C ILE A 305 -2.26 -22.69 17.51
N ILE A 306 -2.81 -23.50 16.60
CA ILE A 306 -3.57 -24.72 16.96
C ILE A 306 -2.65 -25.71 17.68
N VAL A 307 -1.41 -25.91 17.21
CA VAL A 307 -0.44 -26.80 17.88
C VAL A 307 -0.12 -26.30 19.29
N VAL A 308 0.07 -24.99 19.47
CA VAL A 308 0.31 -24.41 20.80
C VAL A 308 -0.89 -24.67 21.73
N ASP A 309 -2.11 -24.46 21.26
CA ASP A 309 -3.34 -24.73 22.04
C ASP A 309 -3.41 -26.21 22.48
N THR A 310 -3.06 -27.15 21.60
CA THR A 310 -3.03 -28.58 21.96
C THR A 310 -1.97 -28.95 22.99
N ASN A 311 -0.86 -28.20 23.07
CA ASN A 311 0.23 -28.48 24.00
C ASN A 311 0.05 -27.82 25.38
N ILE A 312 -0.80 -26.79 25.51
CA ILE A 312 -1.05 -26.10 26.79
C ILE A 312 -1.52 -27.05 27.91
N PRO A 313 -2.44 -28.01 27.67
CA PRO A 313 -2.82 -28.99 28.67
C PRO A 313 -1.63 -29.81 29.22
N ASP A 314 -0.75 -30.29 28.34
CA ASP A 314 0.42 -31.09 28.72
C ASP A 314 1.46 -30.26 29.48
N ILE A 315 1.65 -28.99 29.10
CA ILE A 315 2.50 -28.05 29.83
C ILE A 315 1.94 -27.82 31.24
N ASN A 316 0.63 -27.64 31.38
CA ASN A 316 -0.02 -27.48 32.68
C ASN A 316 0.12 -28.73 33.56
N ILE A 317 -0.03 -29.93 32.98
CA ILE A 317 0.22 -31.21 33.68
C ILE A 317 1.67 -31.28 34.16
N THR A 318 2.62 -30.94 33.29
CA THR A 318 4.05 -30.94 33.63
C THR A 318 4.37 -29.95 34.75
N ALA A 319 3.78 -28.75 34.72
CA ALA A 319 3.91 -27.74 35.77
C ALA A 319 3.38 -28.26 37.12
N GLN A 320 2.25 -28.99 37.12
CA GLN A 320 1.72 -29.63 38.32
C GLN A 320 2.65 -30.71 38.88
N TYR A 321 3.27 -31.54 38.03
CA TYR A 321 4.26 -32.52 38.47
C TYR A 321 5.49 -31.87 39.09
N ILE A 322 6.00 -30.78 38.51
CA ILE A 322 7.10 -30.01 39.10
C ILE A 322 6.73 -29.47 40.48
N ALA A 323 5.51 -28.94 40.64
CA ALA A 323 5.03 -28.47 41.95
C ALA A 323 4.96 -29.62 42.99
N ASN A 324 4.52 -30.81 42.59
CA ASN A 324 4.51 -31.99 43.45
C ASN A 324 5.93 -32.42 43.84
N ILE A 325 6.88 -32.45 42.89
CA ILE A 325 8.28 -32.77 43.14
C ILE A 325 8.89 -31.75 44.12
N ASN A 326 8.66 -30.45 43.91
CA ASN A 326 9.14 -29.40 44.81
C ASN A 326 8.59 -29.57 46.23
N THR A 327 7.34 -30.01 46.37
CA THR A 327 6.75 -30.33 47.68
C THR A 327 7.48 -31.48 48.35
N VAL A 328 7.77 -32.57 47.64
CA VAL A 328 8.54 -33.72 48.19
C VAL A 328 9.97 -33.31 48.53
N ALA A 329 10.60 -32.46 47.72
CA ALA A 329 11.96 -31.97 47.91
C ALA A 329 12.14 -31.03 49.11
N LEU A 330 11.06 -30.58 49.76
CA LEU A 330 11.15 -29.80 50.99
C LEU A 330 11.90 -30.59 52.07
N THR A 331 12.83 -29.93 52.76
CA THR A 331 13.69 -30.54 53.79
C THR A 331 12.90 -31.34 54.83
N VAL A 332 11.72 -30.85 55.23
CA VAL A 332 10.84 -31.54 56.18
C VAL A 332 10.36 -32.91 55.67
N ASN A 333 9.99 -32.99 54.38
CA ASN A 333 9.49 -34.21 53.76
C ASN A 333 10.61 -35.20 53.48
N ILE A 334 11.78 -34.73 53.04
CA ILE A 334 12.99 -35.56 52.92
C ILE A 334 13.40 -36.13 54.28
N ASN A 335 13.39 -35.32 55.34
CA ASN A 335 13.67 -35.80 56.69
C ASN A 335 12.64 -36.85 57.14
N ALA A 336 11.35 -36.65 56.85
CA ALA A 336 10.32 -37.64 57.14
C ALA A 336 10.56 -38.97 56.40
N ILE A 337 10.91 -38.93 55.11
CA ILE A 337 11.25 -40.12 54.31
C ILE A 337 12.48 -40.84 54.90
N ASN A 338 13.53 -40.09 55.26
CA ASN A 338 14.73 -40.67 55.89
C ASN A 338 14.42 -41.32 57.25
N ASN A 339 13.53 -40.73 58.04
CA ASN A 339 13.06 -41.31 59.29
C ASN A 339 12.31 -42.63 59.05
N VAL A 340 11.42 -42.69 58.04
CA VAL A 340 10.74 -43.94 57.66
C VAL A 340 11.75 -45.01 57.25
N SER A 341 12.75 -44.67 56.44
CA SER A 341 13.82 -45.60 56.04
C SER A 341 14.59 -46.15 57.25
N THR A 342 14.94 -45.28 58.20
CA THR A 342 15.61 -45.68 59.44
C THR A 342 14.74 -46.64 60.26
N ASN A 343 13.44 -46.33 60.42
CA ASN A 343 12.50 -47.19 61.12
C ASN A 343 12.35 -48.56 60.45
N MET A 344 12.33 -48.63 59.11
CA MET A 344 12.32 -49.90 58.38
C MET A 344 13.55 -50.75 58.69
N GLY A 345 14.74 -50.14 58.76
CA GLY A 345 15.96 -50.84 59.17
C GLY A 345 15.86 -51.43 60.58
N ALA A 346 15.27 -50.70 61.52
CA ALA A 346 15.02 -51.21 62.87
C ALA A 346 14.08 -52.43 62.87
N VAL A 347 13.01 -52.41 62.05
CA VAL A 347 12.10 -53.56 61.89
C VAL A 347 12.82 -54.79 61.33
N THR A 348 13.70 -54.60 60.34
CA THR A 348 14.53 -55.70 59.80
C THR A 348 15.40 -56.32 60.89
N ASN A 349 16.04 -55.51 61.73
CA ASN A 349 16.84 -56.01 62.85
C ASN A 349 15.98 -56.79 63.86
N VAL A 350 14.78 -56.31 64.18
CA VAL A 350 13.83 -57.04 65.04
C VAL A 350 13.49 -58.40 64.42
N ASN A 351 13.28 -58.49 63.11
CA ASN A 351 13.01 -59.74 62.42
C ASN A 351 14.19 -60.73 62.51
N SER A 352 15.43 -60.26 62.33
CA SER A 352 16.62 -61.09 62.53
C SER A 352 16.73 -61.59 63.97
N ASN A 353 16.51 -60.72 64.95
CA ASN A 353 16.50 -61.11 66.36
C ASN A 353 15.41 -62.15 66.66
N MET A 354 14.23 -62.03 66.06
CA MET A 354 13.15 -63.01 66.20
C MET A 354 13.55 -64.38 65.64
N GLY A 355 14.24 -64.43 64.49
CA GLY A 355 14.76 -65.68 63.93
C GLY A 355 15.78 -66.36 64.86
N ALA A 356 16.65 -65.57 65.52
CA ALA A 356 17.57 -66.11 66.51
C ALA A 356 16.85 -66.71 67.75
N VAL A 357 15.77 -66.05 68.21
CA VAL A 357 14.94 -66.58 69.30
C VAL A 357 14.25 -67.89 68.90
N GLN A 358 13.75 -67.99 67.67
CA GLN A 358 13.15 -69.22 67.15
C GLN A 358 14.17 -70.36 67.09
N GLY A 359 15.36 -70.12 66.52
CA GLY A 359 16.43 -71.13 66.47
C GLY A 359 16.87 -71.63 67.85
N ALA A 360 16.81 -70.79 68.89
CA ALA A 360 17.08 -71.25 70.25
C ALA A 360 16.03 -72.26 70.76
N SER A 361 14.76 -72.14 70.36
CA SER A 361 13.72 -73.13 70.66
C SER A 361 13.97 -74.43 69.92
N ASP A 362 14.31 -74.36 68.62
CA ASP A 362 14.57 -75.53 67.78
C ASP A 362 15.76 -76.35 68.33
N ASN A 363 16.85 -75.66 68.70
CA ASN A 363 18.02 -76.28 69.35
C ASN A 363 17.67 -76.98 70.67
N ALA A 364 16.77 -76.39 71.47
CA ALA A 364 16.33 -76.99 72.73
C ALA A 364 15.50 -78.26 72.48
N ASP A 365 14.64 -78.25 71.46
CA ASP A 365 13.87 -79.43 71.04
C ASP A 365 14.78 -80.54 70.51
N ASP A 366 15.83 -80.20 69.76
CA ASP A 366 16.81 -81.18 69.29
C ASP A 366 17.63 -81.77 70.42
N ALA A 367 18.13 -80.95 71.35
CA ALA A 367 18.84 -81.45 72.52
C ALA A 367 18.00 -82.49 73.29
N LYS A 368 16.68 -82.29 73.36
CA LYS A 368 15.75 -83.27 73.94
C LYS A 368 15.68 -84.55 73.11
N LYS A 369 15.63 -84.47 71.77
CA LYS A 369 15.71 -85.64 70.88
C LYS A 369 17.04 -86.38 71.09
N TYR A 370 18.18 -85.70 71.03
CA TYR A 370 19.51 -86.30 71.28
C TYR A 370 19.58 -87.03 72.62
N ALA A 371 19.03 -86.45 73.69
CA ALA A 371 19.06 -87.06 75.01
C ALA A 371 18.15 -88.31 75.13
N THR A 372 16.96 -88.29 74.51
CA THR A 372 15.87 -89.21 74.90
C THR A 372 15.29 -90.07 73.78
N HIS A 373 15.69 -89.89 72.52
CA HIS A 373 15.11 -90.65 71.41
C HIS A 373 15.27 -92.17 71.57
N THR A 374 14.34 -92.92 70.99
CA THR A 374 14.30 -94.39 71.06
C THR A 374 15.53 -95.04 70.43
N ILE A 375 16.01 -96.12 71.05
CA ILE A 375 17.19 -96.87 70.61
C ILE A 375 16.94 -97.49 69.23
N ASN A 376 17.95 -97.46 68.35
CA ASN A 376 17.94 -98.01 66.98
C ASN A 376 16.98 -97.30 66.01
N GLN A 377 16.49 -96.11 66.37
CA GLN A 377 15.80 -95.21 65.44
C GLN A 377 16.58 -93.91 65.34
N GLN A 378 16.78 -93.44 64.10
CA GLN A 378 17.34 -92.13 63.84
C GLN A 378 16.24 -91.07 63.95
N PHE A 379 16.62 -89.87 64.33
CA PHE A 379 15.79 -88.68 64.19
C PHE A 379 16.54 -87.60 63.41
N THR A 380 15.80 -86.65 62.86
CA THR A 380 16.39 -85.49 62.20
C THR A 380 16.31 -84.27 63.13
N ASP A 381 17.46 -83.60 63.31
CA ASP A 381 17.53 -82.33 64.03
C ASP A 381 17.10 -81.13 63.16
N SER A 382 17.04 -79.95 63.75
CA SER A 382 16.63 -78.71 63.09
C SER A 382 17.62 -78.22 62.04
N ASP A 383 18.88 -78.67 62.11
CA ASP A 383 19.89 -78.47 61.07
C ASP A 383 19.76 -79.48 59.91
N GLY A 384 18.84 -80.45 60.02
CA GLY A 384 18.55 -81.45 58.99
C GLY A 384 19.45 -82.69 59.06
N ASN A 385 20.28 -82.83 60.09
CA ASN A 385 21.15 -84.00 60.28
C ASN A 385 20.36 -85.17 60.86
N THR A 386 20.65 -86.39 60.41
CA THR A 386 19.95 -87.60 60.84
C THR A 386 20.82 -88.43 61.77
N GLU A 387 20.49 -88.42 63.06
CA GLU A 387 21.36 -88.93 64.13
C GLU A 387 20.64 -89.94 65.03
N TYR A 388 21.41 -90.72 65.79
CA TYR A 388 20.89 -91.55 66.87
C TYR A 388 21.02 -90.85 68.22
N SER A 389 20.14 -91.18 69.17
CA SER A 389 20.21 -90.59 70.52
C SER A 389 21.45 -91.05 71.29
N ALA A 390 21.86 -90.25 72.27
CA ALA A 390 22.86 -90.64 73.26
C ALA A 390 22.47 -91.94 73.98
N LYS A 391 21.16 -92.19 74.17
CA LYS A 391 20.64 -93.45 74.70
C LYS A 391 20.98 -94.66 73.82
N HIS A 392 21.00 -94.51 72.50
CA HIS A 392 21.44 -95.57 71.57
C HIS A 392 22.94 -95.85 71.68
N TYR A 393 23.78 -94.81 71.67
CA TYR A 393 25.23 -94.99 71.78
C TYR A 393 25.66 -95.51 73.15
N ALA A 394 25.02 -95.08 74.23
CA ALA A 394 25.24 -95.63 75.57
C ALA A 394 24.90 -97.13 75.63
N ALA A 395 23.82 -97.56 74.97
CA ALA A 395 23.49 -98.98 74.84
C ALA A 395 24.53 -99.76 74.01
N GLN A 396 25.12 -99.15 72.98
CA GLN A 396 26.22 -99.73 72.21
C GLN A 396 27.51 -99.85 73.03
N ALA A 397 27.93 -98.79 73.75
CA ALA A 397 29.16 -98.77 74.52
C ALA A 397 29.14 -99.75 75.71
N ALA A 398 28.00 -99.94 76.38
CA ALA A 398 27.85 -100.95 77.43
C ALA A 398 28.09 -102.39 76.94
N SER A 399 28.08 -102.62 75.62
CA SER A 399 28.36 -103.92 75.01
C SER A 399 29.86 -104.22 74.77
N VAL A 400 30.77 -103.24 74.95
CA VAL A 400 32.22 -103.38 74.69
C VAL A 400 33.08 -102.99 75.93
N GLY A 401 33.84 -103.94 76.50
CA GLY A 401 34.62 -103.79 77.75
C GLY A 401 35.97 -103.04 77.67
N GLN A 402 36.50 -102.59 78.83
CA GLN A 402 37.60 -101.60 79.03
C GLN A 402 38.97 -101.92 78.37
N ALA A 403 39.62 -100.93 77.75
CA ALA A 403 40.94 -101.05 77.11
C ALA A 403 42.02 -100.18 77.81
N PHE A 404 43.13 -100.79 78.25
CA PHE A 404 44.36 -100.13 78.75
C PHE A 404 45.48 -100.26 77.71
N THR A 405 46.34 -99.24 77.56
CA THR A 405 47.61 -99.32 76.79
C THR A 405 48.80 -99.14 77.74
N VAL A 406 49.75 -100.08 77.73
CA VAL A 406 50.93 -100.14 78.60
C VAL A 406 52.16 -99.67 77.83
N ILE A 407 52.99 -98.79 78.41
CA ILE A 407 54.32 -98.42 77.89
C ILE A 407 55.37 -98.91 78.89
N GLN A 408 56.27 -99.79 78.46
CA GLN A 408 57.44 -100.28 79.19
C GLN A 408 58.69 -99.83 78.42
N GLY A 409 59.62 -99.15 79.09
CA GLY A 409 60.99 -98.91 78.60
C GLY A 409 61.95 -99.70 79.49
N ASP A 410 62.71 -100.59 78.87
CA ASP A 410 63.69 -101.52 79.44
C ASP A 410 65.03 -101.16 78.80
N GLU A 411 66.01 -100.70 79.59
CA GLU A 411 67.34 -100.38 79.08
C GLU A 411 68.46 -101.15 79.78
N ARG A 412 69.07 -102.00 78.96
CA ARG A 412 70.42 -102.59 79.07
C ARG A 412 70.49 -103.89 79.87
N THR A 413 70.68 -104.95 79.09
CA THR A 413 72.08 -105.35 78.86
C THR A 413 72.41 -105.12 77.38
N THR A 414 73.52 -104.44 77.07
CA THR A 414 74.03 -104.05 75.71
C THR A 414 73.23 -104.57 74.50
N GLY A 415 72.48 -103.71 73.81
CA GLY A 415 71.97 -104.00 72.47
C GLY A 415 70.56 -103.55 72.05
N ASP A 416 69.84 -102.68 72.79
CA ASP A 416 68.56 -102.14 72.33
C ASP A 416 68.57 -100.61 72.22
N ALA A 417 67.82 -100.06 71.26
CA ALA A 417 68.08 -98.78 70.59
C ALA A 417 66.96 -97.72 70.72
N ASN A 418 66.03 -97.84 71.67
CA ASN A 418 64.89 -96.91 71.81
C ASN A 418 64.51 -96.64 73.28
N ASP A 419 65.44 -96.14 74.08
CA ASP A 419 65.13 -95.82 75.47
C ASP A 419 65.75 -94.48 75.91
N VAL A 420 65.25 -93.99 77.04
CA VAL A 420 65.21 -92.56 77.37
C VAL A 420 66.51 -92.18 78.08
N VAL A 421 67.55 -91.90 77.29
CA VAL A 421 68.87 -91.51 77.79
C VAL A 421 68.84 -90.08 78.34
N ALA A 422 69.12 -89.91 79.64
CA ALA A 422 69.46 -88.62 80.23
C ALA A 422 70.99 -88.42 80.21
N ASP A 423 71.45 -87.51 79.36
CA ASP A 423 72.83 -87.05 79.19
C ASP A 423 72.97 -85.71 79.93
N GLY A 424 73.74 -85.66 81.02
CA GLY A 424 74.19 -84.38 81.58
C GLY A 424 73.20 -83.62 82.47
N SER A 425 73.05 -84.08 83.71
CA SER A 425 72.71 -83.31 84.93
C SER A 425 71.50 -82.34 85.01
N SER A 426 70.67 -82.10 83.98
CA SER A 426 69.35 -81.40 84.13
C SER A 426 68.39 -81.55 82.92
N ASP A 427 68.20 -82.75 82.37
CA ASP A 427 67.07 -83.02 81.45
C ASP A 427 65.83 -83.52 82.22
N THR A 428 64.65 -82.96 81.92
CA THR A 428 63.37 -83.31 82.58
C THR A 428 62.32 -83.80 81.58
N LEU A 429 61.74 -84.98 81.84
CA LEU A 429 60.54 -85.51 81.17
C LEU A 429 59.28 -84.86 81.78
N SER A 430 58.59 -84.00 81.02
CA SER A 430 57.44 -83.23 81.52
C SER A 430 56.10 -83.82 81.06
N PHE A 431 55.30 -84.32 82.01
CA PHE A 431 53.91 -84.73 81.79
C PHE A 431 52.95 -83.57 82.11
N GLN A 432 52.35 -82.94 81.08
CA GLN A 432 51.38 -81.87 81.28
C GLN A 432 49.96 -82.43 81.32
N GLY A 433 49.32 -82.41 82.49
CA GLY A 433 47.88 -82.62 82.63
C GLY A 433 47.23 -81.33 83.13
N LEU A 434 46.14 -80.88 82.49
CA LEU A 434 45.39 -79.66 82.84
C LEU A 434 44.65 -79.73 84.19
N GLY A 435 44.88 -80.77 85.00
CA GLY A 435 44.28 -80.93 86.33
C GLY A 435 44.95 -82.05 87.13
N GLY A 436 45.97 -81.70 87.90
CA GLY A 436 46.45 -82.49 89.04
C GLY A 436 46.66 -83.99 88.81
N ALA A 437 47.42 -84.36 87.78
CA ALA A 437 47.88 -85.74 87.62
C ALA A 437 48.67 -86.16 88.88
N LYS A 438 48.12 -87.11 89.66
CA LYS A 438 48.81 -87.65 90.83
C LYS A 438 49.74 -88.76 90.39
N VAL A 439 51.03 -88.44 90.36
CA VAL A 439 52.10 -89.43 90.19
C VAL A 439 52.44 -89.99 91.56
N ARG A 440 52.35 -91.31 91.69
CA ARG A 440 52.68 -92.00 92.94
C ARG A 440 53.69 -93.11 92.66
N THR A 441 54.80 -93.07 93.39
CA THR A 441 55.76 -94.17 93.49
C THR A 441 55.40 -95.03 94.69
N GLN A 442 55.60 -96.35 94.56
CA GLN A 442 55.39 -97.28 95.66
C GLN A 442 56.76 -97.60 96.28
N GLU A 443 56.91 -97.39 97.58
CA GLU A 443 58.18 -97.67 98.28
C GLU A 443 58.54 -99.16 98.12
N GLY A 444 59.70 -99.45 97.52
CA GLY A 444 60.20 -100.80 97.25
C GLY A 444 60.01 -101.33 95.82
N SER A 445 59.48 -100.55 94.87
CA SER A 445 59.37 -100.92 93.44
C SER A 445 59.65 -99.72 92.53
N ASP A 446 60.35 -99.94 91.42
CA ASP A 446 60.70 -98.89 90.44
C ASP A 446 59.52 -98.51 89.50
N THR A 447 58.30 -98.95 89.81
CA THR A 447 57.11 -98.70 88.97
C THR A 447 56.38 -97.43 89.40
N VAL A 448 56.14 -96.53 88.45
CA VAL A 448 55.36 -95.30 88.63
C VAL A 448 53.93 -95.52 88.13
N PHE A 449 52.93 -95.24 88.99
CA PHE A 449 51.51 -95.27 88.58
C PHE A 449 50.98 -93.85 88.37
N ILE A 450 50.28 -93.65 87.26
CA ILE A 450 49.62 -92.39 86.92
C ILE A 450 48.11 -92.66 86.90
N ASP A 451 47.37 -92.12 87.88
CA ASP A 451 45.90 -92.21 87.96
C ASP A 451 45.30 -90.92 87.40
N SER A 452 44.44 -91.03 86.37
CA SER A 452 43.59 -89.92 85.92
C SER A 452 42.12 -90.36 85.88
N ARG A 453 41.36 -89.95 86.90
CA ARG A 453 39.90 -90.17 86.97
C ARG A 453 39.10 -89.25 86.06
N ALA A 454 39.75 -88.48 85.19
CA ALA A 454 39.12 -87.43 84.39
C ALA A 454 38.73 -87.87 82.96
N VAL A 455 39.03 -89.11 82.54
CA VAL A 455 38.83 -89.53 81.15
C VAL A 455 37.38 -89.93 80.79
N ALA A 456 36.49 -90.12 81.77
CA ALA A 456 35.14 -90.63 81.49
C ALA A 456 34.06 -89.58 81.17
N MET A 457 34.30 -88.28 81.36
CA MET A 457 33.26 -87.24 81.12
C MET A 457 33.57 -86.28 79.95
N ALA A 458 34.82 -86.26 79.46
CA ALA A 458 35.24 -85.43 78.33
C ALA A 458 34.86 -86.01 76.95
N VAL A 459 34.31 -87.23 76.90
CA VAL A 459 33.87 -87.88 75.63
C VAL A 459 32.33 -87.89 75.50
N ALA A 460 31.58 -87.43 76.51
CA ALA A 460 30.11 -87.48 76.51
C ALA A 460 29.40 -86.10 76.45
N LEU A 461 30.13 -85.01 76.25
CA LEU A 461 29.57 -83.65 76.09
C LEU A 461 30.01 -82.93 74.80
N GLY A 462 30.50 -83.69 73.81
CA GLY A 462 30.88 -83.17 72.49
C GLY A 462 32.21 -82.42 72.52
#